data_AF-A0A0S7ZW24-F1
#
_entry.id   AF-A0A0S7ZW24-F1
#
_cell.length_a   1.000
_cell.length_b   1.000
_cell.length_c   1.000
_cell.angle_alpha   90.00
_cell.angle_beta   90.00
_cell.angle_gamma   90.00
#
_symmetry.space_group_name_H-M   'P 1'
#
loop_
_entity.id
_entity.type
_entity.pdbx_description
1 polymer ?
#
loop_
_entity_poly.entity_id
_entity_poly.type
_entity_poly.pdbx_seq_one_letter_code
_entity_poly.pdbx_strand_id
1 'polypeptide(L)'
;MSEKHEIDVEAKKGPDEPSTNDQNQSRRKFIKGAAAATPIILSVASKPVWARNCSLSGQLSGNLSDHDGIPCSGQGCSTDFWAQSINLNLYHPKFPPDLPFSMAFGRNAFSGSSLLQVIRRNVANNAIATKFGCTPDSECRKTLLELGAQAVAALQNSASPVKYDLDLDTVILSFQKSFDAGTLMHMQDTILAFQRYNNQYCPLPYNI
;
A
#
# COMPACT_ATOMS: atom_id res chain seq x y z
N MET A 1 47.69 88.03 20.36
CA MET A 1 47.60 88.81 21.61
C MET A 1 46.77 87.98 22.58
N SER A 2 47.41 87.31 23.54
CA SER A 2 46.82 86.47 24.61
C SER A 2 45.94 85.27 24.17
N GLU A 3 45.54 84.24 24.96
CA GLU A 3 45.98 83.48 26.18
C GLU A 3 44.98 82.28 26.29
N LYS A 4 45.16 81.10 26.93
CA LYS A 4 46.17 80.35 27.73
C LYS A 4 46.02 78.84 27.33
N HIS A 5 46.95 77.89 27.49
CA HIS A 5 47.79 77.40 28.62
C HIS A 5 47.11 76.37 29.56
N GLU A 6 47.91 75.40 30.05
CA GLU A 6 47.63 74.16 30.84
C GLU A 6 46.84 72.99 30.13
N ILE A 7 47.18 71.68 30.16
CA ILE A 7 47.91 70.73 31.09
C ILE A 7 46.97 70.11 32.16
N ASP A 8 46.86 68.79 32.44
CA ASP A 8 47.43 67.55 31.85
C ASP A 8 46.64 66.27 32.33
N VAL A 9 47.23 65.07 32.17
CA VAL A 9 47.03 63.82 32.97
C VAL A 9 46.05 62.74 32.46
N GLU A 10 46.46 62.08 31.37
CA GLU A 10 46.84 60.65 31.28
C GLU A 10 46.23 59.55 32.20
N ALA A 11 45.66 58.50 31.57
CA ALA A 11 45.82 57.05 31.89
C ALA A 11 45.05 56.18 30.85
N LYS A 12 45.50 55.02 30.32
CA LYS A 12 46.78 54.29 30.34
C LYS A 12 46.90 53.39 29.07
N LYS A 13 48.13 53.24 28.56
CA LYS A 13 48.72 52.13 27.76
C LYS A 13 48.00 50.75 27.96
N GLY A 14 47.64 49.93 26.96
CA GLY A 14 48.32 49.49 25.71
C GLY A 14 48.88 48.06 25.88
N PRO A 15 49.30 47.28 24.85
CA PRO A 15 49.28 47.45 23.38
C PRO A 15 48.08 46.65 22.76
N ASP A 16 48.04 45.86 21.65
CA ASP A 16 48.94 45.25 20.63
C ASP A 16 48.23 45.17 19.23
N GLU A 17 48.86 44.58 18.18
CA GLU A 17 48.46 44.72 16.76
C GLU A 17 48.20 43.38 15.96
N PRO A 18 48.47 43.20 14.63
CA PRO A 18 47.48 42.82 13.62
C PRO A 18 47.37 41.29 13.33
N SER A 19 46.37 40.77 12.61
CA SER A 19 46.40 40.67 11.12
C SER A 19 45.12 40.08 10.47
N THR A 20 45.00 40.28 9.15
CA THR A 20 44.18 39.59 8.12
C THR A 20 43.73 38.14 8.44
N ASN A 21 42.58 37.63 7.99
CA ASN A 21 42.24 37.48 6.55
C ASN A 21 40.78 37.00 6.27
N ASP A 22 40.39 37.10 4.99
CA ASP A 22 39.38 36.34 4.21
C ASP A 22 37.92 36.10 4.65
N GLN A 23 37.04 36.51 3.73
CA GLN A 23 35.87 35.80 3.19
C GLN A 23 35.15 34.72 4.02
N ASN A 24 33.88 35.00 4.37
CA ASN A 24 32.79 34.24 3.77
C ASN A 24 31.50 35.07 3.61
N GLN A 25 30.71 34.79 2.58
CA GLN A 25 29.46 35.50 2.28
C GLN A 25 28.24 34.89 3.00
N SER A 26 27.05 35.41 2.69
CA SER A 26 25.74 34.80 3.04
C SER A 26 25.30 34.84 4.51
N ARG A 27 25.43 35.99 5.18
CA ARG A 27 24.67 36.27 6.42
C ARG A 27 23.22 36.66 6.10
N ARG A 28 22.36 35.64 6.00
CA ARG A 28 20.90 35.61 6.21
C ARG A 28 20.17 36.96 6.06
N LYS A 29 19.65 37.28 4.87
CA LYS A 29 18.64 38.35 4.71
C LYS A 29 17.34 37.94 5.40
N PHE A 30 17.07 38.54 6.55
CA PHE A 30 15.88 38.30 7.37
C PHE A 30 14.65 38.93 6.68
N ILE A 31 13.84 38.14 5.98
CA ILE A 31 12.63 38.64 5.30
C ILE A 31 11.57 38.99 6.34
N LYS A 32 11.57 40.25 6.77
CA LYS A 32 10.42 40.88 7.41
C LYS A 32 9.38 41.18 6.33
N GLY A 33 8.46 40.24 6.10
CA GLY A 33 7.33 40.41 5.19
C GLY A 33 6.13 39.63 5.71
N ALA A 34 5.05 40.34 6.04
CA ALA A 34 3.87 39.72 6.62
C ALA A 34 2.99 39.10 5.53
N ALA A 35 2.73 37.79 5.64
CA ALA A 35 1.63 37.12 4.96
C ALA A 35 0.97 36.18 5.97
N ALA A 36 -0.26 36.47 6.37
CA ALA A 36 -1.07 35.62 7.24
C ALA A 36 -1.65 34.42 6.44
N ALA A 37 -0.78 33.68 5.77
CA ALA A 37 -1.12 32.43 5.12
C ALA A 37 -1.05 31.29 6.15
N THR A 38 -2.15 31.03 6.84
CA THR A 38 -2.29 29.80 7.60
C THR A 38 -2.15 28.62 6.62
N PRO A 39 -1.19 27.70 6.82
CA PRO A 39 -1.22 26.46 6.08
C PRO A 39 -2.46 25.70 6.54
N ILE A 40 -3.51 25.70 5.71
CA ILE A 40 -4.59 24.73 5.86
C ILE A 40 -3.93 23.38 5.57
N ILE A 41 -3.48 22.73 6.63
CA ILE A 41 -3.11 21.32 6.60
C ILE A 41 -4.42 20.62 6.24
N LEU A 42 -4.57 20.32 4.95
CA LEU A 42 -5.61 19.46 4.42
C LEU A 42 -5.32 18.07 4.98
N SER A 43 -5.78 17.85 6.21
CA SER A 43 -5.77 16.59 6.92
C SER A 43 -6.68 15.63 6.15
N VAL A 44 -6.16 15.08 5.06
CA VAL A 44 -6.78 13.95 4.37
C VAL A 44 -6.82 12.83 5.39
N ALA A 45 -7.98 12.69 6.03
CA ALA A 45 -8.29 11.58 6.93
C ALA A 45 -8.51 10.31 6.09
N SER A 46 -7.52 9.97 5.28
CA SER A 46 -7.36 8.66 4.65
C SER A 46 -7.13 7.65 5.76
N LYS A 47 -8.23 7.24 6.40
CA LYS A 47 -8.27 6.04 7.24
C LYS A 47 -7.63 4.92 6.42
N PRO A 48 -6.48 4.36 6.83
CA PRO A 48 -6.03 3.13 6.22
C PRO A 48 -7.05 2.05 6.62
N VAL A 49 -7.95 1.70 5.70
CA VAL A 49 -8.98 0.67 5.91
C VAL A 49 -8.35 -0.73 6.15
N TRP A 50 -7.02 -0.82 6.05
CA TRP A 50 -6.20 -2.02 6.29
C TRP A 50 -5.64 -2.08 7.74
N ALA A 51 -6.01 -1.15 8.61
CA ALA A 51 -5.57 -1.11 10.01
C ALA A 51 -6.51 -1.90 10.95
N ARG A 52 -6.59 -3.23 10.77
CA ARG A 52 -6.96 -4.16 11.84
C ARG A 52 -5.85 -5.19 12.02
N ASN A 53 -4.98 -4.89 12.99
CA ASN A 53 -3.92 -5.67 13.65
C ASN A 53 -2.84 -6.39 12.83
N CYS A 54 -2.98 -6.63 11.52
CA CYS A 54 -1.96 -7.29 10.69
C CYS A 54 -1.01 -6.28 10.01
N SER A 55 -0.13 -5.63 10.79
CA SER A 55 0.78 -4.58 10.30
C SER A 55 1.76 -5.05 9.22
N LEU A 56 2.12 -4.17 8.30
CA LEU A 56 2.91 -4.47 7.09
C LEU A 56 4.42 -4.66 7.35
N SER A 57 4.91 -4.30 8.54
CA SER A 57 6.34 -4.15 8.82
C SER A 57 7.13 -5.45 9.02
N GLY A 58 6.46 -6.56 9.36
CA GLY A 58 7.12 -7.78 9.87
C GLY A 58 7.76 -8.72 8.83
N GLN A 59 7.63 -8.43 7.53
CA GLN A 59 8.04 -9.37 6.45
C GLN A 59 9.08 -8.79 5.46
N LEU A 60 9.51 -7.53 5.63
CA LEU A 60 10.55 -6.90 4.81
C LEU A 60 11.86 -6.62 5.57
N SER A 61 11.92 -6.96 6.86
CA SER A 61 13.16 -6.93 7.64
C SER A 61 13.66 -8.35 7.88
N GLY A 62 14.75 -8.72 7.20
CA GLY A 62 15.54 -9.88 7.59
C GLY A 62 16.30 -9.58 8.88
N ASN A 63 16.41 -10.57 9.76
CA ASN A 63 17.21 -10.53 11.00
C ASN A 63 16.75 -9.52 12.06
N LEU A 64 15.54 -9.69 12.58
CA LEU A 64 15.22 -9.33 13.97
C LEU A 64 14.12 -10.26 14.52
N SER A 65 14.44 -10.96 15.60
CA SER A 65 13.47 -11.76 16.34
C SER A 65 12.66 -10.84 17.25
N ASP A 66 11.43 -10.54 16.85
CA ASP A 66 10.41 -9.96 17.71
C ASP A 66 9.12 -10.78 17.54
N HIS A 67 8.40 -11.03 18.63
CA HIS A 67 7.28 -11.97 18.69
C HIS A 67 5.99 -11.35 19.25
N ASP A 68 5.98 -10.06 19.57
CA ASP A 68 4.82 -9.35 20.10
C ASP A 68 3.95 -8.64 19.02
N GLY A 69 4.17 -8.98 17.75
CA GLY A 69 3.20 -8.68 16.69
C GLY A 69 1.95 -9.54 16.85
N ILE A 70 0.81 -8.93 17.18
CA ILE A 70 -0.48 -9.63 17.37
C ILE A 70 -0.70 -10.62 16.21
N PRO A 71 -0.77 -11.93 16.46
CA PRO A 71 -0.89 -12.90 15.38
C PRO A 71 -2.20 -12.67 14.65
N CYS A 72 -2.14 -12.72 13.32
CA CYS A 72 -3.33 -12.68 12.47
C CYS A 72 -4.17 -13.93 12.76
N SER A 73 -5.06 -13.82 13.75
CA SER A 73 -5.93 -14.90 14.23
C SER A 73 -7.04 -15.29 13.25
N GLY A 74 -7.00 -14.73 12.05
CA GLY A 74 -7.80 -15.15 10.92
C GLY A 74 -7.32 -16.48 10.34
N GLN A 75 -8.10 -16.98 9.39
CA GLN A 75 -7.89 -18.23 8.68
C GLN A 75 -8.17 -17.95 7.20
N GLY A 76 -7.44 -18.61 6.31
CA GLY A 76 -7.59 -18.41 4.87
C GLY A 76 -6.86 -19.49 4.08
N CYS A 77 -7.46 -19.88 2.96
CA CYS A 77 -6.93 -20.86 2.03
C CYS A 77 -6.41 -20.17 0.75
N SER A 78 -5.30 -20.67 0.21
CA SER A 78 -4.56 -20.02 -0.87
C SER A 78 -5.26 -20.11 -2.23
N THR A 79 -4.77 -19.36 -3.22
CA THR A 79 -5.21 -19.50 -4.62
C THR A 79 -5.14 -20.94 -5.10
N ASP A 80 -4.11 -21.65 -4.70
CA ASP A 80 -3.76 -22.96 -5.22
C ASP A 80 -4.60 -24.04 -4.55
N PHE A 81 -5.05 -23.83 -3.30
CA PHE A 81 -6.09 -24.63 -2.66
C PHE A 81 -7.41 -24.52 -3.43
N TRP A 82 -7.92 -23.29 -3.64
CA TRP A 82 -9.19 -23.06 -4.30
C TRP A 82 -9.16 -23.42 -5.80
N ALA A 83 -8.00 -23.39 -6.45
CA ALA A 83 -7.86 -23.80 -7.86
C ALA A 83 -7.92 -25.33 -8.08
N GLN A 84 -7.70 -26.16 -7.05
CA GLN A 84 -7.68 -27.62 -7.18
C GLN A 84 -9.07 -28.20 -7.49
N SER A 85 -9.11 -29.22 -8.36
CA SER A 85 -10.36 -29.91 -8.72
C SER A 85 -11.07 -30.56 -7.54
N ILE A 86 -10.31 -31.06 -6.55
CA ILE A 86 -10.84 -31.72 -5.35
C ILE A 86 -11.57 -30.78 -4.39
N ASN A 87 -11.37 -29.46 -4.49
CA ASN A 87 -11.94 -28.47 -3.57
C ASN A 87 -13.09 -27.66 -4.20
N LEU A 88 -13.51 -27.98 -5.43
CA LEU A 88 -14.58 -27.24 -6.14
C LEU A 88 -15.96 -27.42 -5.49
N ASN A 89 -16.14 -28.49 -4.71
CA ASN A 89 -17.32 -28.73 -3.87
C ASN A 89 -17.33 -27.88 -2.57
N LEU A 90 -16.21 -27.24 -2.22
CA LEU A 90 -16.09 -26.36 -1.06
C LEU A 90 -16.39 -24.89 -1.40
N TYR A 91 -16.60 -24.57 -2.68
CA TYR A 91 -16.98 -23.23 -3.13
C TYR A 91 -18.34 -22.84 -2.51
N HIS A 92 -18.44 -21.61 -2.01
CA HIS A 92 -19.66 -21.14 -1.38
C HIS A 92 -20.82 -21.08 -2.40
N PRO A 93 -22.05 -21.56 -2.10
CA PRO A 93 -23.13 -21.70 -3.10
C PRO A 93 -23.59 -20.41 -3.81
N LYS A 94 -23.32 -19.21 -3.27
CA LYS A 94 -23.57 -17.93 -3.99
C LYS A 94 -22.47 -17.58 -5.01
N PHE A 95 -21.32 -18.23 -4.92
CA PHE A 95 -20.13 -18.00 -5.74
C PHE A 95 -19.58 -19.32 -6.31
N PRO A 96 -20.40 -20.09 -7.08
CA PRO A 96 -19.97 -21.38 -7.63
C PRO A 96 -18.85 -21.18 -8.67
N PRO A 97 -18.04 -22.22 -8.96
CA PRO A 97 -16.82 -22.10 -9.77
C PRO A 97 -17.06 -21.66 -11.22
N ASP A 98 -18.25 -21.91 -11.76
CA ASP A 98 -18.70 -21.52 -13.10
C ASP A 98 -19.24 -20.08 -13.19
N LEU A 99 -19.52 -19.43 -12.05
CA LEU A 99 -20.04 -18.05 -12.01
C LEU A 99 -19.12 -17.08 -12.79
N PRO A 100 -19.64 -16.34 -13.79
CA PRO A 100 -18.89 -15.27 -14.45
C PRO A 100 -18.33 -14.25 -13.46
N PHE A 101 -17.03 -13.98 -13.56
CA PHE A 101 -16.29 -13.09 -12.65
C PHE A 101 -16.92 -11.70 -12.54
N SER A 102 -17.47 -11.19 -13.65
CA SER A 102 -18.14 -9.89 -13.73
C SER A 102 -19.41 -9.80 -12.88
N MET A 103 -20.10 -10.91 -12.58
CA MET A 103 -21.24 -10.93 -11.66
C MET A 103 -20.83 -10.96 -10.18
N ALA A 104 -19.70 -11.58 -9.84
CA ALA A 104 -19.17 -11.56 -8.48
C ALA A 104 -18.57 -10.19 -8.11
N PHE A 105 -17.81 -9.57 -9.02
CA PHE A 105 -17.04 -8.35 -8.74
C PHE A 105 -17.61 -7.07 -9.35
N GLY A 106 -18.66 -7.14 -10.17
CA GLY A 106 -19.28 -5.97 -10.80
C GLY A 106 -18.36 -5.22 -11.79
N ARG A 107 -17.32 -5.88 -12.33
CA ARG A 107 -16.36 -5.31 -13.30
C ARG A 107 -15.99 -6.33 -14.36
N ASN A 108 -15.94 -5.91 -15.63
CA ASN A 108 -15.60 -6.78 -16.75
C ASN A 108 -14.07 -6.93 -16.93
N ALA A 109 -13.37 -7.37 -15.88
CA ALA A 109 -11.92 -7.55 -15.89
C ALA A 109 -11.46 -8.73 -16.78
N PHE A 110 -12.27 -9.80 -16.77
CA PHE A 110 -12.05 -11.05 -17.50
C PHE A 110 -13.36 -11.44 -18.21
N SER A 111 -13.58 -10.85 -19.37
CA SER A 111 -14.82 -10.95 -20.14
C SER A 111 -15.13 -12.41 -20.51
N GLY A 112 -16.36 -12.86 -20.18
CA GLY A 112 -16.79 -14.23 -20.40
C GLY A 112 -16.06 -15.30 -19.58
N SER A 113 -15.23 -14.92 -18.59
CA SER A 113 -14.46 -15.86 -17.78
C SER A 113 -15.14 -16.12 -16.42
N SER A 114 -15.17 -17.38 -16.00
CA SER A 114 -15.66 -17.79 -14.68
C SER A 114 -14.64 -17.57 -13.55
N LEU A 115 -15.10 -17.62 -12.29
CA LEU A 115 -14.24 -17.63 -11.11
C LEU A 115 -13.14 -18.70 -11.22
N LEU A 116 -13.47 -19.91 -11.68
CA LEU A 116 -12.52 -21.02 -11.83
C LEU A 116 -11.48 -20.79 -12.94
N GLN A 117 -11.88 -20.15 -14.05
CA GLN A 117 -10.93 -19.78 -15.11
C GLN A 117 -9.95 -18.71 -14.63
N VAL A 118 -10.45 -17.70 -13.90
CA VAL A 118 -9.62 -16.61 -13.36
C VAL A 118 -8.64 -17.11 -12.30
N ILE A 119 -9.07 -17.92 -11.32
CA ILE A 119 -8.16 -18.42 -10.27
C ILE A 119 -7.09 -19.39 -10.79
N ARG A 120 -7.42 -20.18 -11.82
CA ARG A 120 -6.44 -21.01 -12.54
C ARG A 120 -5.56 -20.21 -13.51
N ARG A 121 -5.75 -18.88 -13.60
CA ARG A 121 -5.11 -17.96 -14.55
C ARG A 121 -5.30 -18.38 -16.03
N ASN A 122 -6.29 -19.25 -16.30
CA ASN A 122 -6.62 -19.82 -17.60
C ASN A 122 -7.69 -18.97 -18.30
N VAL A 123 -7.28 -17.78 -18.73
CA VAL A 123 -8.13 -16.73 -19.32
C VAL A 123 -7.63 -16.41 -20.73
N ALA A 124 -8.53 -16.42 -21.71
CA ALA A 124 -8.20 -16.18 -23.12
C ALA A 124 -7.52 -14.81 -23.34
N ASN A 125 -6.68 -14.69 -24.38
CA ASN A 125 -5.89 -13.48 -24.61
C ASN A 125 -6.76 -12.23 -24.83
N ASN A 126 -7.89 -12.39 -25.53
CA ASN A 126 -8.89 -11.36 -25.81
C ASN A 126 -9.90 -11.11 -24.68
N ALA A 127 -9.92 -11.93 -23.61
CA ALA A 127 -10.86 -11.79 -22.51
C ALA A 127 -10.45 -10.73 -21.48
N ILE A 128 -9.17 -10.34 -21.43
CA ILE A 128 -8.69 -9.36 -20.45
C ILE A 128 -9.06 -7.93 -20.87
N ALA A 129 -9.51 -7.12 -19.91
CA ALA A 129 -9.93 -5.74 -20.11
C ALA A 129 -8.88 -4.90 -20.86
N THR A 130 -9.23 -4.44 -22.06
CA THR A 130 -8.38 -3.61 -22.91
C THR A 130 -8.09 -2.20 -22.36
N LYS A 131 -8.83 -1.76 -21.32
CA LYS A 131 -8.68 -0.48 -20.60
C LYS A 131 -7.22 -0.12 -20.25
N PHE A 132 -6.40 -1.12 -19.97
CA PHE A 132 -5.01 -0.96 -19.52
C PHE A 132 -3.96 -1.14 -20.63
N GLY A 133 -4.37 -1.49 -21.85
CA GLY A 133 -3.45 -1.79 -22.96
C GLY A 133 -2.57 -3.04 -22.77
N CYS A 134 -2.92 -3.96 -21.86
CA CYS A 134 -2.11 -5.15 -21.59
C CYS A 134 -1.92 -6.02 -22.85
N THR A 135 -0.67 -6.25 -23.27
CA THR A 135 -0.34 -7.25 -24.31
C THR A 135 -0.23 -8.67 -23.70
N PRO A 136 -0.22 -9.74 -24.51
CA PRO A 136 -0.16 -11.14 -24.02
C PRO A 136 1.03 -11.49 -23.12
N ASP A 137 2.14 -10.76 -23.19
CA ASP A 137 3.35 -11.02 -22.40
C ASP A 137 3.64 -9.92 -21.35
N SER A 138 2.80 -8.88 -21.32
CA SER A 138 2.99 -7.70 -20.47
C SER A 138 2.88 -8.00 -18.97
N GLU A 139 3.63 -7.23 -18.18
CA GLU A 139 3.51 -7.24 -16.71
C GLU A 139 2.11 -6.77 -16.25
N CYS A 140 1.46 -5.91 -17.04
CA CYS A 140 0.05 -5.55 -16.96
C CYS A 140 -0.87 -6.78 -16.94
N ARG A 141 -0.69 -7.72 -17.87
CA ARG A 141 -1.47 -8.97 -17.93
C ARG A 141 -1.20 -9.86 -16.70
N LYS A 142 0.07 -10.06 -16.34
CA LYS A 142 0.45 -10.93 -15.21
C LYS A 142 -0.12 -10.39 -13.90
N THR A 143 0.07 -9.10 -13.65
CA THR A 143 -0.45 -8.38 -12.48
C THR A 143 -1.98 -8.47 -12.41
N LEU A 144 -2.69 -8.23 -13.52
CA LEU A 144 -4.15 -8.29 -13.51
C LEU A 144 -4.65 -9.74 -13.30
N LEU A 145 -4.04 -10.76 -13.92
CA LEU A 145 -4.39 -12.17 -13.66
C LEU A 145 -4.14 -12.58 -12.19
N GLU A 146 -3.05 -12.10 -11.59
CA GLU A 146 -2.76 -12.38 -10.17
C GLU A 146 -3.75 -11.68 -9.23
N LEU A 147 -4.08 -10.41 -9.49
CA LEU A 147 -5.14 -9.70 -8.76
C LEU A 147 -6.48 -10.43 -8.85
N GLY A 148 -6.83 -10.92 -10.05
CA GLY A 148 -8.00 -11.75 -10.27
C GLY A 148 -7.98 -13.01 -9.41
N ALA A 149 -6.91 -13.81 -9.49
CA ALA A 149 -6.80 -15.06 -8.76
C ALA A 149 -6.86 -14.86 -7.23
N GLN A 150 -6.11 -13.90 -6.69
CA GLN A 150 -6.11 -13.57 -5.27
C GLN A 150 -7.47 -13.05 -4.79
N ALA A 151 -8.18 -12.27 -5.63
CA ALA A 151 -9.54 -11.83 -5.33
C ALA A 151 -10.54 -12.99 -5.29
N VAL A 152 -10.46 -13.97 -6.20
CA VAL A 152 -11.34 -15.16 -6.15
C VAL A 152 -11.08 -15.99 -4.88
N ALA A 153 -9.82 -16.18 -4.49
CA ALA A 153 -9.49 -16.86 -3.22
C ALA A 153 -10.03 -16.10 -2.00
N ALA A 154 -9.87 -14.77 -1.98
CA ALA A 154 -10.43 -13.91 -0.93
C ALA A 154 -11.97 -13.94 -0.88
N LEU A 155 -12.63 -14.04 -2.03
CA LEU A 155 -14.09 -14.17 -2.15
C LEU A 155 -14.58 -15.50 -1.56
N GLN A 156 -13.90 -16.62 -1.84
CA GLN A 156 -14.26 -17.90 -1.25
C GLN A 156 -13.97 -17.95 0.25
N ASN A 157 -12.81 -17.43 0.68
CA ASN A 157 -12.47 -17.35 2.10
C ASN A 157 -13.51 -16.52 2.89
N SER A 158 -13.81 -15.30 2.45
CA SER A 158 -14.80 -14.40 3.10
C SER A 158 -16.27 -14.88 3.02
N ALA A 159 -16.61 -15.77 2.08
CA ALA A 159 -17.95 -16.34 1.96
C ALA A 159 -18.11 -17.72 2.63
N SER A 160 -17.01 -18.35 3.03
CA SER A 160 -17.00 -19.66 3.71
C SER A 160 -17.17 -19.52 5.23
N PRO A 161 -17.38 -20.62 5.99
CA PRO A 161 -17.40 -20.58 7.46
C PRO A 161 -16.02 -20.36 8.11
N VAL A 162 -14.97 -20.19 7.30
CA VAL A 162 -13.60 -19.91 7.75
C VAL A 162 -13.55 -18.50 8.37
N LYS A 163 -12.82 -18.33 9.47
CA LYS A 163 -12.69 -17.04 10.15
C LYS A 163 -11.72 -16.11 9.39
N TYR A 164 -12.09 -15.65 8.20
CA TYR A 164 -11.29 -14.74 7.38
C TYR A 164 -11.36 -13.30 7.94
N ASP A 165 -10.25 -12.56 7.90
CA ASP A 165 -10.15 -11.21 8.51
C ASP A 165 -10.81 -10.09 7.69
N LEU A 166 -11.27 -10.36 6.46
CA LEU A 166 -12.02 -9.43 5.61
C LEU A 166 -13.47 -9.90 5.42
N ASP A 167 -14.42 -8.98 5.48
CA ASP A 167 -15.78 -9.25 5.00
C ASP A 167 -15.88 -9.25 3.47
N LEU A 168 -16.96 -9.87 2.97
CA LEU A 168 -17.24 -10.07 1.56
C LEU A 168 -17.29 -8.76 0.75
N ASP A 169 -17.92 -7.72 1.31
CA ASP A 169 -18.04 -6.41 0.66
C ASP A 169 -16.68 -5.72 0.57
N THR A 170 -15.85 -5.83 1.61
CA THR A 170 -14.47 -5.32 1.64
C THR A 170 -13.60 -6.01 0.59
N VAL A 171 -13.76 -7.31 0.35
CA VAL A 171 -13.06 -8.02 -0.74
C VAL A 171 -13.49 -7.48 -2.12
N ILE A 172 -14.80 -7.39 -2.37
CA ILE A 172 -15.34 -6.91 -3.65
C ILE A 172 -14.93 -5.45 -3.90
N LEU A 173 -15.08 -4.56 -2.91
CA LEU A 173 -14.72 -3.15 -3.02
C LEU A 173 -13.20 -2.93 -3.18
N SER A 174 -12.36 -3.74 -2.55
CA SER A 174 -10.90 -3.66 -2.71
C SER A 174 -10.48 -4.00 -4.13
N PHE A 175 -11.01 -5.08 -4.70
CA PHE A 175 -10.80 -5.42 -6.11
C PHE A 175 -11.31 -4.32 -7.05
N GLN A 176 -12.55 -3.83 -6.85
CA GLN A 176 -13.15 -2.78 -7.68
C GLN A 176 -12.29 -1.51 -7.68
N LYS A 177 -11.91 -1.01 -6.49
CA LYS A 177 -11.07 0.19 -6.34
C LYS A 177 -9.73 0.03 -7.05
N SER A 178 -9.10 -1.13 -6.89
CA SER A 178 -7.81 -1.46 -7.51
C SER A 178 -7.88 -1.47 -9.04
N PHE A 179 -8.88 -2.15 -9.60
CA PHE A 179 -9.14 -2.22 -11.04
C PHE A 179 -9.55 -0.87 -11.65
N ASP A 180 -10.37 -0.09 -10.93
CA ASP A 180 -10.84 1.21 -11.40
C ASP A 180 -9.70 2.23 -11.44
N ALA A 181 -8.79 2.20 -10.48
CA ALA A 181 -7.60 3.07 -10.37
C ALA A 181 -6.56 2.89 -11.50
N GLY A 182 -6.70 1.88 -12.37
CA GLY A 182 -5.99 1.83 -13.66
C GLY A 182 -4.48 1.58 -13.63
N THR A 183 -3.88 1.35 -12.46
CA THR A 183 -2.41 1.41 -12.27
C THR A 183 -1.84 0.14 -11.64
N LEU A 184 -0.65 -0.28 -12.10
CA LEU A 184 0.06 -1.46 -11.59
C LEU A 184 0.24 -1.44 -10.06
N MET A 185 0.60 -0.28 -9.50
CA MET A 185 0.82 -0.08 -8.07
C MET A 185 -0.41 -0.48 -7.23
N HIS A 186 -1.59 0.06 -7.54
CA HIS A 186 -2.82 -0.27 -6.82
C HIS A 186 -3.23 -1.75 -6.97
N MET A 187 -2.86 -2.39 -8.08
CA MET A 187 -3.05 -3.83 -8.27
C MET A 187 -2.08 -4.65 -7.42
N GLN A 188 -0.80 -4.29 -7.41
CA GLN A 188 0.24 -4.91 -6.59
C GLN A 188 -0.02 -4.77 -5.09
N ASP A 189 -0.41 -3.58 -4.61
CA ASP A 189 -0.79 -3.35 -3.21
C ASP A 189 -1.96 -4.26 -2.79
N THR A 190 -2.96 -4.43 -3.67
CA THR A 190 -4.16 -5.23 -3.39
C THR A 190 -3.88 -6.73 -3.49
N ILE A 191 -2.99 -7.15 -4.40
CA ILE A 191 -2.44 -8.52 -4.45
C ILE A 191 -1.75 -8.86 -3.12
N LEU A 192 -0.85 -8.00 -2.64
CA LEU A 192 -0.12 -8.22 -1.39
C LEU A 192 -1.05 -8.24 -0.17
N ALA A 193 -2.10 -7.41 -0.17
CA ALA A 193 -3.14 -7.44 0.86
C ALA A 193 -3.89 -8.79 0.86
N PHE A 194 -4.45 -9.21 -0.28
CA PHE A 194 -5.15 -10.51 -0.37
C PHE A 194 -4.22 -11.71 -0.09
N GLN A 195 -2.97 -11.68 -0.56
CA GLN A 195 -1.97 -12.72 -0.27
C GLN A 195 -1.72 -12.87 1.23
N ARG A 196 -1.71 -11.78 2.02
CA ARG A 196 -1.56 -11.85 3.49
C ARG A 196 -2.70 -12.63 4.15
N TYR A 197 -3.93 -12.42 3.70
CA TYR A 197 -5.11 -13.06 4.29
C TYR A 197 -5.34 -14.48 3.72
N ASN A 198 -5.08 -14.71 2.44
CA ASN A 198 -5.25 -16.01 1.77
C ASN A 198 -4.23 -17.07 2.22
N ASN A 199 -3.11 -16.67 2.83
CA ASN A 199 -2.02 -17.58 3.23
C ASN A 199 -1.79 -17.58 4.76
N GLN A 200 -2.85 -17.40 5.56
CA GLN A 200 -2.77 -17.43 7.03
C GLN A 200 -2.67 -18.88 7.56
N TYR A 201 -3.80 -19.58 7.52
CA TYR A 201 -3.93 -20.99 7.88
C TYR A 201 -5.24 -21.49 7.26
N CYS A 202 -5.17 -22.58 6.49
CA CYS A 202 -6.34 -23.17 5.84
C CYS A 202 -6.91 -24.30 6.71
N PRO A 203 -8.12 -24.16 7.30
CA PRO A 203 -8.75 -25.21 8.10
C PRO A 203 -9.59 -26.17 7.23
N LEU A 204 -9.38 -26.17 5.90
CA LEU A 204 -10.18 -26.91 4.93
C LEU A 204 -9.32 -27.95 4.16
N PRO A 205 -9.90 -29.09 3.74
CA PRO A 205 -11.21 -29.59 4.16
C PRO A 205 -11.24 -29.82 5.68
N TYR A 206 -12.43 -29.76 6.29
CA TYR A 206 -12.57 -30.11 7.70
C TYR A 206 -12.02 -31.52 7.94
N ASN A 207 -11.18 -31.68 8.97
CA ASN A 207 -10.84 -33.01 9.47
C ASN A 207 -12.14 -33.64 9.99
N ILE A 208 -12.53 -34.76 9.35
CA ILE A 208 -13.75 -35.54 9.64
C ILE A 208 -13.43 -36.60 10.70
#